data_AF-A0A0P9DVR2-F1
#
_entry.id   AF-A0A0P9DVR2-F1
#
_cell.length_a   1.000
_cell.length_b   1.000
_cell.length_c   1.000
_cell.angle_alpha   90.00
_cell.angle_beta   90.00
_cell.angle_gamma   90.00
#
_symmetry.space_group_name_H-M   'P 1'
#
loop_
_entity.id
_entity.type
_entity.pdbx_description
1 polymer ?
#
loop_
_entity_poly.entity_id
_entity_poly.type
_entity_poly.pdbx_seq_one_letter_code
_entity_poly.pdbx_strand_id
1 'polypeptide(L)'
;MKKPFVGVDFAGQLEQPPHQYSVATRFSRKKQHKWIICLSRDRINELSIGCADWREKIYAILILKTVNKVFQPGCVIHIDKEFHGTTQKKVSNYLRRLFGVINYGKGIWANPPFEFLPKEYSAYVREADRKSKQARRKMMHSNETDPPIEKMLEILEDARRRGIV
;
A
#
# COMPACT_ATOMS: atom_id res chain seq x y z
N MET A 1 15.93 -17.51 13.25
CA MET A 1 14.56 -16.92 13.26
C MET A 1 14.28 -16.33 11.90
N LYS A 2 13.21 -16.72 11.19
CA LYS A 2 12.82 -16.06 9.92
C LYS A 2 12.46 -14.61 10.26
N LYS A 3 13.08 -13.64 9.58
CA LYS A 3 12.75 -12.22 9.74
C LYS A 3 11.23 -12.04 9.58
N PRO A 4 10.56 -11.22 10.39
CA PRO A 4 9.15 -10.95 10.18
C PRO A 4 9.01 -10.07 8.95
N PHE A 5 8.16 -10.47 8.01
CA PHE A 5 7.89 -9.70 6.79
C PHE A 5 6.41 -9.32 6.75
N VAL A 6 6.12 -8.20 6.10
CA VAL A 6 4.76 -7.81 5.72
C VAL A 6 4.66 -7.94 4.21
N GLY A 7 3.76 -8.78 3.71
CA GLY A 7 3.47 -8.87 2.28
C GLY A 7 2.32 -7.96 1.92
N VAL A 8 2.45 -7.18 0.84
CA VAL A 8 1.41 -6.29 0.33
C VAL A 8 1.11 -6.68 -1.12
N ASP A 9 -0.16 -6.73 -1.50
CA ASP A 9 -0.57 -6.95 -2.90
C ASP A 9 -1.85 -6.16 -3.24
N PHE A 10 -2.09 -6.00 -4.54
CA PHE A 10 -3.21 -5.31 -5.16
C PHE A 10 -4.00 -6.21 -6.11
N ALA A 11 -5.32 -6.30 -5.92
CA ALA A 11 -6.16 -6.96 -6.91
C ALA A 11 -6.64 -5.97 -7.98
N GLY A 12 -6.05 -6.06 -9.17
CA GLY A 12 -6.40 -5.23 -10.32
C GLY A 12 -5.54 -3.98 -10.48
N GLN A 13 -5.84 -3.24 -11.55
CA GLN A 13 -5.21 -1.96 -11.86
C GLN A 13 -6.19 -0.84 -11.54
N LEU A 14 -5.71 0.26 -10.96
CA LEU A 14 -6.52 1.44 -10.64
C LEU A 14 -7.32 2.01 -11.81
N GLU A 15 -7.01 1.69 -13.06
CA GLU A 15 -7.73 2.19 -14.25
C GLU A 15 -8.80 1.24 -14.75
N GLN A 16 -8.77 -0.01 -14.32
CA GLN A 16 -9.65 -1.05 -14.85
C GLN A 16 -10.70 -1.45 -13.81
N PRO A 17 -11.95 -1.70 -14.22
CA PRO A 17 -12.95 -2.24 -13.32
C PRO A 17 -12.53 -3.65 -12.82
N PRO A 18 -13.00 -4.09 -11.63
CA PRO A 18 -13.93 -3.45 -10.69
C PRO A 18 -13.17 -2.61 -9.63
N HIS A 19 -13.72 -2.47 -8.41
CA HIS A 19 -13.06 -1.82 -7.26
C HIS A 19 -11.62 -2.32 -7.04
N GLN A 20 -10.77 -1.42 -6.56
CA GLN A 20 -9.39 -1.74 -6.22
C GLN A 20 -9.33 -2.31 -4.80
N TYR A 21 -8.68 -3.47 -4.64
CA TYR A 21 -8.38 -4.01 -3.32
C TYR A 21 -6.88 -3.91 -3.06
N SER A 22 -6.51 -3.48 -1.86
CA SER A 22 -5.14 -3.53 -1.33
C SER A 22 -5.14 -4.40 -0.09
N VAL A 23 -4.18 -5.32 0.00
CA VAL A 23 -4.08 -6.26 1.12
C VAL A 23 -2.69 -6.24 1.68
N ALA A 24 -2.56 -6.11 3.01
CA ALA A 24 -1.33 -6.38 3.72
C ALA A 24 -1.50 -7.62 4.61
N THR A 25 -0.49 -8.48 4.66
CA THR A 25 -0.46 -9.67 5.51
C THR A 25 0.85 -9.79 6.27
N ARG A 26 0.78 -10.28 7.51
CA ARG A 26 1.94 -10.59 8.35
C ARG A 26 1.69 -11.89 9.09
N PHE A 27 2.70 -12.75 9.18
CA PHE A 27 2.64 -13.93 10.02
C PHE A 27 3.27 -13.66 11.39
N SER A 28 2.60 -14.09 12.45
CA SER A 28 3.18 -14.30 13.78
C SER A 28 3.35 -15.80 14.02
N ARG A 29 4.04 -16.19 15.11
CA ARG A 29 4.21 -17.62 15.48
C ARG A 29 2.89 -18.38 15.61
N LYS A 30 1.79 -17.70 15.94
CA LYS A 30 0.50 -18.34 16.27
C LYS A 30 -0.64 -17.98 15.32
N LYS A 31 -0.58 -16.83 14.64
CA LYS A 31 -1.68 -16.31 13.82
C LYS A 31 -1.19 -15.49 12.64
N GLN A 32 -1.98 -15.47 11.58
CA GLN A 32 -1.82 -14.52 10.48
C GLN A 32 -2.64 -13.25 10.77
N HIS A 33 -1.99 -12.10 10.63
CA HIS A 33 -2.63 -10.79 10.63
C HIS A 33 -2.83 -10.33 9.19
N LYS A 34 -3.98 -9.73 8.89
CA LYS A 34 -4.29 -9.19 7.57
C LYS A 34 -5.09 -7.90 7.70
N TRP A 35 -4.93 -7.00 6.74
CA TRP A 35 -5.79 -5.84 6.55
C TRP A 35 -6.10 -5.66 5.07
N ILE A 36 -7.38 -5.47 4.76
CA ILE A 36 -7.90 -5.36 3.40
C ILE A 36 -8.61 -4.02 3.26
N ILE A 37 -8.17 -3.20 2.31
CA ILE A 37 -8.82 -1.96 1.94
C ILE A 37 -9.46 -2.13 0.57
N CYS A 38 -10.72 -1.72 0.45
CA CYS A 38 -11.41 -1.55 -0.83
C CYS A 38 -11.46 -0.06 -1.16
N LEU A 39 -11.10 0.30 -2.38
CA LEU A 39 -11.32 1.64 -2.94
C LEU A 39 -12.28 1.48 -4.14
N SER A 40 -13.45 2.09 -4.02
CA SER A 40 -14.50 2.04 -5.03
C SER A 40 -14.08 2.75 -6.30
N ARG A 41 -14.80 2.48 -7.40
CA ARG A 41 -14.48 3.06 -8.70
C ARG A 41 -14.77 4.56 -8.70
N ASP A 42 -15.88 4.95 -8.09
CA ASP A 42 -16.29 6.34 -7.99
C ASP A 42 -15.27 7.13 -7.19
N ARG A 43 -14.79 6.57 -6.07
CA ARG A 43 -13.72 7.18 -5.30
C ARG A 43 -12.43 7.33 -6.10
N ILE A 44 -12.02 6.32 -6.86
CA ILE A 44 -10.84 6.43 -7.74
C ILE A 44 -11.03 7.54 -8.78
N ASN A 45 -12.20 7.64 -9.40
CA ASN A 45 -12.50 8.68 -10.38
C ASN A 45 -12.38 10.07 -9.75
N GLU A 46 -13.00 10.30 -8.60
CA GLU A 46 -12.92 11.56 -7.85
C GLU A 46 -11.47 11.96 -7.55
N LEU A 47 -10.67 11.00 -7.07
CA LEU A 47 -9.27 11.23 -6.69
C LEU A 47 -8.33 11.45 -7.88
N SER A 48 -8.72 11.00 -9.07
CA SER A 48 -7.91 11.15 -10.29
C SER A 48 -7.99 12.53 -10.91
N ILE A 49 -9.05 13.29 -10.60
CA ILE A 49 -9.32 14.60 -11.20
C ILE A 49 -8.31 15.63 -10.67
N GLY A 50 -7.58 16.28 -11.58
CA GLY A 50 -6.68 17.39 -11.25
C GLY A 50 -5.43 17.01 -10.44
N CYS A 51 -5.17 15.71 -10.22
CA CYS A 51 -4.02 15.23 -9.47
C CYS A 51 -2.96 14.64 -10.42
N ALA A 52 -1.80 15.29 -10.50
CA ALA A 52 -0.66 14.73 -11.23
C ALA A 52 -0.15 13.47 -10.52
N ASP A 53 0.30 12.45 -11.26
CA ASP A 53 0.77 11.18 -10.69
C ASP A 53 -0.24 10.53 -9.71
N TRP A 54 -1.53 10.72 -9.95
CA TRP A 54 -2.58 10.24 -9.05
C TRP A 54 -2.49 8.73 -8.82
N ARG A 55 -2.08 7.95 -9.82
CA ARG A 55 -1.96 6.49 -9.72
C ARG A 55 -0.92 6.11 -8.68
N GLU A 56 0.28 6.65 -8.80
CA GLU A 56 1.39 6.39 -7.89
C GLU A 56 1.09 6.86 -6.47
N LYS A 57 0.41 8.01 -6.33
CA LYS A 57 -0.02 8.54 -5.05
C LYS A 57 -1.06 7.63 -4.39
N ILE A 58 -2.11 7.22 -5.11
CA ILE A 58 -3.11 6.30 -4.58
C ILE A 58 -2.46 4.97 -4.17
N TYR A 59 -1.56 4.40 -4.99
CA TYR A 59 -0.84 3.19 -4.60
C TYR A 59 -0.05 3.37 -3.32
N ALA A 60 0.79 4.41 -3.22
CA ALA A 60 1.58 4.68 -2.02
C ALA A 60 0.69 4.85 -0.77
N ILE A 61 -0.44 5.53 -0.90
CA ILE A 61 -1.41 5.72 0.18
C ILE A 61 -2.04 4.39 0.61
N LEU A 62 -2.51 3.57 -0.34
CA LEU A 62 -3.13 2.28 -0.03
C LEU A 62 -2.13 1.33 0.63
N ILE A 63 -0.87 1.32 0.18
CA ILE A 63 0.22 0.58 0.85
C ILE A 63 0.39 1.07 2.28
N LEU A 64 0.55 2.39 2.51
CA LEU A 64 0.72 2.95 3.85
C LEU A 64 -0.43 2.53 4.77
N LYS A 65 -1.68 2.72 4.33
CA LYS A 65 -2.86 2.44 5.14
C LYS A 65 -3.00 0.96 5.48
N THR A 66 -2.80 0.06 4.52
CA THR A 66 -2.87 -1.38 4.78
C THR A 66 -1.73 -1.84 5.69
N VAL A 67 -0.50 -1.38 5.44
CA VAL A 67 0.69 -1.73 6.22
C VAL A 67 0.57 -1.23 7.66
N ASN A 68 0.14 0.01 7.90
CA ASN A 68 0.06 0.59 9.24
C ASN A 68 -0.79 -0.23 10.22
N LYS A 69 -1.72 -1.06 9.72
CA LYS A 69 -2.60 -1.89 10.53
C LYS A 69 -1.99 -3.24 10.93
N VAL A 70 -0.96 -3.69 10.22
CA VAL A 70 -0.34 -5.01 10.43
C VAL A 70 1.15 -4.95 10.73
N PHE A 71 1.80 -3.81 10.50
CA PHE A 71 3.24 -3.63 10.66
C PHE A 71 3.67 -3.78 12.12
N GLN A 72 4.90 -4.26 12.31
CA GLN A 72 5.54 -4.39 13.61
C GLN A 72 7.00 -3.95 13.45
N PRO A 73 7.59 -3.25 14.44
CA PRO A 73 9.02 -2.93 14.43
C PRO A 73 9.90 -4.13 14.08
N GLY A 74 10.88 -3.91 13.21
CA GLY A 74 11.79 -4.95 12.72
C GLY A 74 11.27 -5.75 11.52
N CYS A 75 10.07 -5.45 11.00
CA CYS A 75 9.60 -6.03 9.74
C CYS A 75 10.18 -5.32 8.52
N VAL A 76 10.39 -6.08 7.45
CA VAL A 76 10.57 -5.55 6.09
C VAL A 76 9.26 -5.70 5.33
N ILE A 77 8.87 -4.68 4.56
CA ILE A 77 7.64 -4.68 3.75
C ILE A 77 8.00 -5.16 2.34
N HIS A 78 7.42 -6.28 1.91
CA HIS A 78 7.50 -6.77 0.54
C HIS A 78 6.23 -6.40 -0.21
N ILE A 79 6.36 -5.72 -1.35
CA ILE A 79 5.23 -5.22 -2.13
C ILE A 79 5.19 -5.98 -3.46
N ASP A 80 4.15 -6.80 -3.67
CA ASP A 80 3.78 -7.27 -5.02
C ASP A 80 3.27 -6.06 -5.77
N LYS A 81 3.92 -5.80 -6.89
CA LYS A 81 3.28 -5.22 -8.05
C LYS A 81 4.32 -5.21 -9.15
N GLU A 82 3.85 -5.32 -10.38
CA GLU A 82 4.63 -5.05 -11.61
C GLU A 82 4.92 -3.55 -11.77
N PHE A 83 5.34 -2.85 -10.71
CA PHE A 83 5.87 -1.50 -10.85
C PHE A 83 7.24 -1.60 -11.49
N HIS A 84 7.40 -1.04 -12.69
CA HIS A 84 8.68 -0.97 -13.36
C HIS A 84 9.08 0.49 -13.60
N GLY A 85 10.40 0.74 -13.63
CA GLY A 85 10.97 2.03 -14.00
C GLY A 85 10.48 3.22 -13.15
N THR A 86 9.91 4.22 -13.81
CA THR A 86 9.54 5.51 -13.21
C THR A 86 8.43 5.39 -12.17
N THR A 87 7.45 4.51 -12.38
CA THR A 87 6.34 4.28 -11.45
C THR A 87 6.86 3.72 -10.11
N GLN A 88 7.77 2.75 -10.14
CA GLN A 88 8.38 2.20 -8.92
C GLN A 88 9.12 3.28 -8.14
N LYS A 89 9.89 4.13 -8.84
CA LYS A 89 10.62 5.26 -8.23
C LYS A 89 9.67 6.25 -7.57
N LYS A 90 8.60 6.67 -8.26
CA LYS A 90 7.59 7.60 -7.74
C LYS A 90 6.87 7.03 -6.52
N VAL A 91 6.37 5.79 -6.59
CA VAL A 91 5.72 5.11 -5.45
C VAL A 91 6.66 5.01 -4.26
N SER A 92 7.94 4.65 -4.48
CA SER A 92 8.94 4.60 -3.42
C SER A 92 9.15 5.95 -2.73
N ASN A 93 9.26 7.03 -3.51
CA ASN A 93 9.44 8.37 -2.99
C ASN A 93 8.22 8.83 -2.18
N TYR A 94 7.00 8.60 -2.70
CA TYR A 94 5.76 8.92 -2.00
C TYR A 94 5.62 8.10 -0.72
N LEU A 95 5.97 6.81 -0.72
CA LEU A 95 5.95 5.97 0.48
C LEU A 95 6.89 6.48 1.57
N ARG A 96 8.16 6.74 1.25
CA ARG A 96 9.13 7.26 2.21
C ARG A 96 8.63 8.55 2.84
N ARG A 97 8.04 9.44 2.03
CA ARG A 97 7.48 10.69 2.50
C ARG A 97 6.27 10.48 3.42
N LEU A 98 5.33 9.65 3.00
CA LEU A 98 4.14 9.34 3.78
C LEU A 98 4.51 8.71 5.13
N PHE A 99 5.39 7.71 5.15
CA PHE A 99 5.89 7.13 6.41
C PHE A 99 6.58 8.18 7.28
N GLY A 100 7.48 8.99 6.70
CA GLY A 100 8.24 9.99 7.43
C GLY A 100 7.36 11.06 8.09
N VAL A 101 6.31 11.52 7.40
CA VAL A 101 5.40 12.55 7.91
C VAL A 101 4.36 11.96 8.87
N ILE A 102 3.67 10.88 8.47
CA ILE A 102 2.58 10.31 9.29
C ILE A 102 3.10 9.65 10.57
N ASN A 103 4.30 9.08 10.53
CA ASN A 103 4.92 8.41 11.66
C ASN A 103 6.13 9.18 12.21
N TYR A 104 6.16 10.50 12.04
CA TYR A 104 7.24 11.35 12.57
C TYR A 104 7.53 11.06 14.05
N GLY A 105 8.81 10.92 14.39
CA GLY A 105 9.25 10.59 15.76
C GLY A 105 9.05 9.14 16.21
N LYS A 106 8.48 8.25 15.38
CA LYS A 106 8.18 6.85 15.76
C LYS A 106 9.29 5.84 15.39
N GLY A 107 10.54 6.29 15.27
CA GLY A 107 11.69 5.43 14.94
C GLY A 107 11.50 4.70 13.61
N ILE A 108 11.64 3.36 13.61
CA ILE A 108 11.54 2.52 12.41
C ILE A 108 10.18 2.65 11.67
N TRP A 109 9.12 3.12 12.34
CA TRP A 109 7.83 3.36 11.69
C TRP A 109 7.85 4.59 10.76
N ALA A 110 8.74 5.54 11.01
CA ALA A 110 8.92 6.72 10.17
C ALA A 110 9.66 6.39 8.87
N ASN A 111 10.43 5.30 8.86
CA ASN A 111 11.20 4.87 7.69
C ASN A 111 11.38 3.34 7.69
N PRO A 112 10.28 2.58 7.50
CA PRO A 112 10.39 1.13 7.47
C PRO A 112 11.09 0.69 6.19
N PRO A 113 11.96 -0.35 6.23
CA PRO A 113 12.53 -0.91 5.02
C PRO A 113 11.43 -1.57 4.19
N PHE A 114 11.42 -1.30 2.88
CA PHE A 114 10.51 -1.92 1.93
C PHE A 114 11.21 -2.27 0.62
N GLU A 115 10.74 -3.33 -0.03
CA GLU A 115 11.27 -3.87 -1.27
C GLU A 115 10.11 -4.28 -2.18
N PHE A 116 10.29 -4.10 -3.49
CA PHE A 116 9.37 -4.61 -4.50
C PHE A 116 9.84 -6.01 -4.90
N LEU A 117 9.04 -7.01 -4.58
CA LEU A 117 9.39 -8.41 -4.80
C LEU A 117 8.19 -9.15 -5.37
N PRO A 118 8.33 -9.82 -6.53
CA PRO A 118 7.27 -10.68 -7.06
C PRO A 118 6.88 -11.79 -6.07
N LYS A 119 5.61 -12.23 -6.12
CA LYS A 119 5.08 -13.36 -5.32
C LYS A 119 5.87 -14.68 -5.43
N GLU A 120 6.64 -14.87 -6.49
CA GLU A 120 7.54 -16.01 -6.68
C GLU A 120 8.66 -15.98 -5.62
N TYR A 121 9.14 -14.79 -5.27
CA TYR A 121 10.26 -14.54 -4.36
C TYR A 121 9.84 -14.23 -2.92
N SER A 122 8.56 -13.98 -2.65
CA SER A 122 8.07 -13.67 -1.31
C SER A 122 6.79 -14.43 -0.97
N ALA A 123 6.89 -15.38 -0.03
CA ALA A 123 5.73 -16.13 0.46
C ALA A 123 4.66 -15.22 1.13
N TYR A 124 5.07 -14.09 1.68
CA TYR A 124 4.18 -13.10 2.29
C TYR A 124 3.38 -12.33 1.23
N VAL A 125 4.05 -12.00 0.13
CA VAL A 125 3.43 -11.36 -1.03
C VAL A 125 2.46 -12.32 -1.71
N ARG A 126 2.87 -13.57 -1.94
CA ARG A 126 1.99 -14.63 -2.48
C ARG A 126 0.70 -14.80 -1.69
N GLU A 127 0.78 -14.69 -0.38
CA GLU A 127 -0.39 -14.79 0.48
C GLU A 127 -1.26 -13.52 0.44
N ALA A 128 -0.66 -12.33 0.32
CA ALA A 128 -1.39 -11.11 0.05
C ALA A 128 -2.13 -11.20 -1.31
N ASP A 129 -1.48 -11.71 -2.36
CA ASP A 129 -2.05 -11.96 -3.70
C ASP A 129 -3.24 -12.91 -3.66
N ARG A 130 -3.10 -14.03 -2.96
CA ARG A 130 -4.22 -14.96 -2.78
C ARG A 130 -5.43 -14.27 -2.13
N LYS A 131 -5.21 -13.43 -1.13
CA LYS A 131 -6.28 -12.73 -0.40
C LYS A 131 -6.87 -11.56 -1.19
N SER A 132 -6.06 -10.81 -1.92
CA SER A 132 -6.52 -9.71 -2.76
C SER A 132 -7.47 -10.26 -3.84
N LYS A 133 -7.12 -11.38 -4.48
CA LYS A 133 -7.96 -12.10 -5.44
C LYS A 133 -9.26 -12.61 -4.81
N GLN A 134 -9.20 -13.16 -3.60
CA GLN A 134 -10.40 -13.59 -2.87
C GLN A 134 -11.32 -12.41 -2.54
N ALA A 135 -10.77 -11.27 -2.10
CA ALA A 135 -11.54 -10.05 -1.84
C ALA A 135 -12.21 -9.52 -3.11
N ARG A 136 -11.49 -9.48 -4.24
CA ARG A 136 -12.04 -9.07 -5.54
C ARG A 136 -13.19 -9.98 -6.02
N ARG A 137 -13.13 -11.28 -5.71
CA ARG A 137 -14.20 -12.25 -5.98
C ARG A 137 -15.33 -12.21 -4.95
N LYS A 138 -15.34 -11.24 -4.03
CA LYS A 138 -16.30 -11.11 -2.91
C LYS A 138 -16.34 -12.33 -1.98
N MET A 139 -15.27 -13.13 -1.95
CA MET A 139 -15.11 -14.26 -1.03
C MET A 139 -14.57 -13.82 0.34
N MET A 140 -14.19 -12.55 0.46
CA MET A 140 -13.70 -11.94 1.69
C MET A 140 -14.18 -10.49 1.79
N HIS A 141 -14.59 -10.09 2.99
CA HIS A 141 -14.93 -8.69 3.26
C HIS A 141 -13.66 -7.83 3.41
N SER A 142 -13.75 -6.58 2.96
CA SER A 142 -12.78 -5.54 3.28
C SER A 142 -12.90 -5.16 4.76
N ASN A 143 -11.78 -4.75 5.35
CA ASN A 143 -11.76 -4.14 6.68
C ASN A 143 -12.17 -2.67 6.63
N GLU A 144 -11.82 -1.97 5.55
CA GLU A 144 -12.21 -0.58 5.27
C GLU A 144 -12.61 -0.46 3.80
N THR A 145 -13.66 0.31 3.53
CA THR A 145 -14.10 0.68 2.17
C THR A 145 -14.07 2.20 2.06
N ASP A 146 -13.47 2.71 0.98
CA ASP A 146 -13.30 4.15 0.73
C ASP A 146 -12.75 4.93 1.93
N PRO A 147 -11.60 4.51 2.47
CA PRO A 147 -11.09 5.18 3.64
C PRO A 147 -10.66 6.62 3.30
N PRO A 148 -10.64 7.53 4.29
CA PRO A 148 -10.18 8.90 4.06
C PRO A 148 -8.71 8.88 3.64
N ILE A 149 -8.40 9.59 2.56
CA ILE A 149 -7.05 9.70 1.99
C ILE A 149 -6.61 11.13 1.66
N GLU A 150 -7.49 12.11 1.83
CA GLU A 150 -7.34 13.51 1.42
C GLU A 150 -6.12 14.13 2.09
N LYS A 151 -5.99 13.95 3.41
CA LYS A 151 -4.82 14.41 4.17
C LYS A 151 -3.50 13.83 3.66
N MET A 152 -3.50 12.58 3.19
CA MET A 152 -2.29 11.96 2.64
C MET A 152 -1.97 12.50 1.24
N LEU A 153 -2.99 12.80 0.43
CA LEU A 153 -2.80 13.50 -0.84
C LEU A 153 -2.27 14.92 -0.63
N GLU A 154 -2.80 15.66 0.34
CA GLU A 154 -2.32 16.99 0.70
C GLU A 154 -0.84 16.98 1.08
N ILE A 155 -0.40 16.01 1.90
CA ILE A 155 1.02 15.82 2.25
C ILE A 155 1.89 15.64 1.00
N LEU A 156 1.39 14.91 0.00
CA LEU A 156 2.11 14.63 -1.25
C LEU A 156 2.04 15.80 -2.25
N GLU A 157 1.03 16.66 -2.20
CA GLU A 157 0.96 17.86 -3.04
C GLU A 157 1.78 19.01 -2.48
N ASP A 158 1.75 19.24 -1.17
CA ASP A 158 2.56 20.27 -0.50
C ASP A 158 4.06 20.03 -0.75
N ALA A 159 4.46 18.75 -0.75
CA ALA A 159 5.77 18.28 -1.18
C ALA A 159 6.23 18.84 -2.52
N ARG A 160 5.35 18.69 -3.50
CA ARG A 160 5.59 19.01 -4.89
C ARG A 160 5.69 20.51 -5.07
N ARG A 161 4.79 21.26 -4.42
CA ARG A 161 4.80 22.73 -4.44
C ARG A 161 6.08 23.33 -3.87
N ARG A 162 6.70 22.66 -2.88
CA ARG A 162 7.97 23.09 -2.27
C ARG A 162 9.22 22.66 -3.06
N GLY A 163 9.06 22.02 -4.21
CA GLY A 163 10.20 21.56 -5.03
C GLY A 163 11.01 20.42 -4.41
N ILE A 164 10.42 19.67 -3.47
CA ILE A 164 11.08 18.55 -2.78
C ILE A 164 10.73 17.25 -3.52
N VAL A 165 11.04 17.18 -4.83
CA VAL A 165 10.68 16.07 -5.73
C VAL A 165 11.87 15.61 -6.56
#